data_AF-A0A4V6Z2W3-F1
#
_entry.id   AF-A0A4V6Z2W3-F1
#
_cell.length_a   1.000
_cell.length_b   1.000
_cell.length_c   1.000
_cell.angle_alpha   90.00
_cell.angle_beta   90.00
_cell.angle_gamma   90.00
#
_symmetry.space_group_name_H-M   'P 1'
#
loop_
_entity.id
_entity.type
_entity.pdbx_description
1 polymer ?
#
loop_
_entity_poly.entity_id
_entity_poly.type
_entity_poly.pdbx_seq_one_letter_code
_entity_poly.pdbx_strand_id
1 'polypeptide(L)'
;MEENALVMFEILKAGGFTTGGLNFDSKVRRQSTDKYDLFYGHIGAMDTMALALKVAARMIEDGQLHQQVAKRYAGWNGELGQQILQGKLSLEALAQHAEQQVLAPQHASGHQEKLENLVNRYLFG
;
A
#
# COMPACT_ATOMS: atom_id res chain seq x y z
N MET A 1 7.87 -13.52 0.49
CA MET A 1 6.46 -13.65 0.94
C MET A 1 5.95 -12.29 1.39
N GLU A 2 6.66 -11.58 2.27
CA GLU A 2 6.39 -10.18 2.64
C GLU A 2 6.19 -9.26 1.42
N GLU A 3 7.19 -9.19 0.54
CA GLU A 3 7.10 -8.36 -0.68
C GLU A 3 5.92 -8.74 -1.58
N ASN A 4 5.66 -10.04 -1.75
CA ASN A 4 4.56 -10.55 -2.57
C ASN A 4 3.19 -10.13 -2.00
N ALA A 5 3.03 -10.11 -0.68
CA ALA A 5 1.79 -9.67 -0.04
C ALA A 5 1.53 -8.18 -0.30
N LEU A 6 2.57 -7.34 -0.25
CA LEU A 6 2.47 -5.92 -0.58
C LEU A 6 2.16 -5.69 -2.07
N VAL A 7 2.77 -6.47 -2.96
CA VAL A 7 2.44 -6.44 -4.40
C VAL A 7 0.98 -6.82 -4.63
N MET A 8 0.50 -7.92 -4.03
CA MET A 8 -0.89 -8.34 -4.15
C MET A 8 -1.86 -7.32 -3.54
N PHE A 9 -1.47 -6.63 -2.46
CA PHE A 9 -2.26 -5.55 -1.86
C PHE A 9 -2.51 -4.42 -2.85
N GLU A 10 -1.47 -3.95 -3.56
CA GLU A 10 -1.64 -2.90 -4.56
C GLU A 10 -2.45 -3.37 -5.79
N ILE A 11 -2.25 -4.61 -6.25
CA ILE A 11 -3.06 -5.20 -7.33
C ILE A 11 -4.55 -5.23 -6.95
N LEU A 12 -4.87 -5.70 -5.74
CA LEU A 12 -6.25 -5.74 -5.26
C LEU A 12 -6.83 -4.33 -5.09
N LYS A 13 -6.05 -3.39 -4.54
CA LYS A 13 -6.47 -1.99 -4.38
C LYS A 13 -6.74 -1.30 -5.72
N ALA A 14 -6.04 -1.69 -6.78
CA ALA A 14 -6.26 -1.22 -8.14
C ALA A 14 -7.48 -1.87 -8.84
N GLY A 15 -8.19 -2.78 -8.17
CA GLY A 15 -9.36 -3.48 -8.73
C GLY A 15 -9.07 -4.87 -9.32
N GLY A 16 -7.88 -5.41 -9.08
CA GLY A 16 -7.49 -6.74 -9.56
C GLY A 16 -7.08 -6.77 -11.04
N PHE A 17 -6.94 -7.99 -11.59
CA PHE A 17 -6.59 -8.17 -12.99
C PHE A 17 -7.80 -8.00 -13.91
N THR A 18 -7.60 -7.33 -15.04
CA THR A 18 -8.60 -7.21 -16.12
C THR A 18 -8.26 -8.14 -17.28
N THR A 19 -7.12 -7.91 -17.94
CA THR A 19 -6.65 -8.70 -19.10
C THR A 19 -5.27 -9.33 -18.86
N GLY A 20 -4.74 -9.21 -17.65
CA GLY A 20 -3.43 -9.72 -17.25
C GLY A 20 -3.50 -10.83 -16.21
N GLY A 21 -2.35 -11.18 -15.65
CA GLY A 21 -2.24 -12.15 -14.58
C GLY A 21 -0.81 -12.26 -14.06
N LEU A 22 -0.57 -13.26 -13.23
CA LEU A 22 0.76 -13.57 -12.72
C LEU A 22 1.48 -14.51 -13.70
N ASN A 23 2.34 -13.94 -14.55
CA ASN A 23 3.23 -14.72 -15.40
C ASN A 23 4.48 -15.12 -14.59
N PHE A 24 4.74 -16.41 -14.43
CA PHE A 24 5.94 -16.92 -13.79
C PHE A 24 7.12 -16.93 -14.76
N ASP A 25 7.56 -15.73 -15.17
CA ASP A 25 8.79 -15.53 -15.94
C ASP A 25 10.02 -15.78 -15.05
N SER A 26 10.21 -17.05 -14.74
CA SER A 26 11.17 -17.55 -13.77
C SER A 26 11.80 -18.83 -14.28
N LYS A 27 12.94 -19.19 -13.70
CA LYS A 27 13.66 -20.41 -14.06
C LYS A 27 14.14 -21.13 -12.81
N VAL A 28 14.20 -22.45 -12.90
CA VAL A 28 14.88 -23.28 -11.90
C VAL A 28 16.35 -22.90 -11.79
N ARG A 29 16.97 -23.19 -10.65
CA ARG A 29 18.39 -22.95 -10.45
C ARG A 29 19.21 -23.88 -11.34
N ARG A 30 20.45 -23.49 -11.65
CA ARG A 30 21.32 -24.29 -12.53
C ARG A 30 21.56 -25.71 -11.99
N GLN A 31 21.57 -25.87 -10.67
CA GLN A 31 21.78 -27.15 -10.00
C GLN A 31 20.50 -28.00 -9.89
N SER A 32 19.33 -27.40 -10.15
CA SER A 32 18.04 -28.08 -10.16
C SER A 32 17.86 -28.76 -11.52
N THR A 33 18.49 -29.93 -11.67
CA THR A 33 18.56 -30.66 -12.94
C THR A 33 17.54 -31.78 -13.07
N ASP A 34 16.79 -32.10 -12.02
CA ASP A 34 15.73 -33.10 -12.12
C ASP A 34 14.53 -32.48 -12.86
N LYS A 35 13.88 -33.26 -13.74
CA LYS A 35 12.68 -32.82 -14.47
C LYS A 35 11.55 -32.37 -13.53
N TYR A 36 11.47 -32.93 -12.32
CA TYR A 36 10.48 -32.57 -11.32
C TYR A 36 10.76 -31.22 -10.65
N ASP A 37 11.98 -30.69 -10.74
CA ASP A 37 12.31 -29.38 -10.15
C ASP A 37 11.52 -28.23 -10.77
N LEU A 38 11.14 -28.36 -12.05
CA LEU A 38 10.24 -27.42 -12.72
C LEU A 38 8.87 -27.37 -12.02
N PHE A 39 8.36 -28.52 -11.59
CA PHE A 39 7.09 -28.62 -10.88
C PHE A 39 7.22 -28.05 -9.47
N TYR A 40 8.25 -28.43 -8.72
CA TYR A 40 8.49 -27.88 -7.39
C TYR A 40 8.61 -26.35 -7.40
N GLY A 41 9.31 -25.80 -8.40
CA GLY A 41 9.43 -24.35 -8.58
C GLY A 41 8.09 -23.65 -8.81
N HIS A 42 7.28 -24.17 -9.73
CA HIS A 42 5.97 -23.57 -10.03
C HIS A 42 4.97 -23.74 -8.89
N ILE A 43 4.91 -24.93 -8.26
CA ILE A 43 4.03 -25.18 -7.12
C ILE A 43 4.37 -24.22 -5.98
N GLY A 44 5.66 -24.13 -5.61
CA GLY A 44 6.09 -23.22 -4.54
C GLY A 44 5.80 -21.76 -4.86
N ALA A 45 5.96 -21.34 -6.12
CA ALA A 45 5.63 -19.98 -6.54
C ALA A 45 4.11 -19.70 -6.48
N MET A 46 3.28 -20.63 -6.96
CA MET A 46 1.83 -20.55 -6.90
C MET A 46 1.33 -20.49 -5.44
N ASP A 47 1.84 -21.36 -4.56
CA ASP A 47 1.48 -21.38 -3.14
C ASP A 47 1.89 -20.07 -2.45
N THR A 48 3.08 -19.55 -2.76
CA THR A 48 3.54 -18.27 -2.21
C THR A 48 2.63 -17.12 -2.63
N MET A 49 2.22 -17.07 -3.91
CA MET A 49 1.32 -16.02 -4.40
C MET A 49 -0.10 -16.19 -3.87
N ALA A 50 -0.59 -17.41 -3.69
CA ALA A 50 -1.88 -17.68 -3.08
C ALA A 50 -1.92 -17.23 -1.61
N LEU A 51 -0.86 -17.50 -0.84
CA LEU A 51 -0.74 -17.02 0.53
C LEU A 51 -0.66 -15.49 0.59
N ALA A 52 0.15 -14.88 -0.29
CA ALA A 52 0.25 -13.43 -0.41
C ALA A 52 -1.09 -12.77 -0.73
N LEU A 53 -1.88 -13.36 -1.64
CA LEU A 53 -3.22 -12.90 -1.97
C LEU A 53 -4.14 -12.92 -0.74
N LYS A 54 -4.14 -14.00 0.04
CA LYS A 54 -4.97 -14.11 1.26
C LYS A 54 -4.59 -13.05 2.30
N VAL A 55 -3.30 -12.82 2.52
CA VAL A 55 -2.81 -11.78 3.44
C VAL A 55 -3.21 -10.39 2.94
N ALA A 56 -3.01 -10.12 1.65
CA ALA A 56 -3.39 -8.86 1.02
C ALA A 56 -4.89 -8.57 1.15
N ALA A 57 -5.75 -9.55 0.88
CA ALA A 57 -7.19 -9.43 1.04
C ALA A 57 -7.55 -9.07 2.49
N ARG A 58 -6.99 -9.79 3.48
CA ARG A 58 -7.19 -9.50 4.91
C ARG A 58 -6.77 -8.07 5.28
N MET A 59 -5.63 -7.59 4.78
CA MET A 59 -5.18 -6.20 5.02
C MET A 59 -6.14 -5.15 4.45
N ILE A 60 -6.76 -5.42 3.30
CA ILE A 60 -7.73 -4.53 2.66
C ILE A 60 -9.06 -4.56 3.41
N GLU A 61 -9.57 -5.74 3.72
CA GLU A 61 -10.84 -5.95 4.43
C GLU A 61 -10.82 -5.29 5.81
N ASP A 62 -9.73 -5.46 6.56
CA ASP A 62 -9.56 -4.81 7.86
C ASP A 62 -9.41 -3.28 7.74
N GLY A 63 -8.88 -2.80 6.61
CA GLY A 63 -8.75 -1.38 6.30
C GLY A 63 -7.82 -0.58 7.21
N GLN A 64 -7.06 -1.21 8.11
CA GLN A 64 -6.26 -0.50 9.11
C GLN A 64 -5.21 0.43 8.48
N LEU A 65 -4.50 -0.03 7.44
CA LEU A 65 -3.53 0.80 6.72
C LEU A 65 -4.20 2.01 6.06
N HIS A 66 -5.36 1.80 5.42
CA HIS A 66 -6.14 2.88 4.82
C HIS A 66 -6.58 3.92 5.86
N GLN A 67 -7.02 3.48 7.03
CA GLN A 67 -7.39 4.38 8.12
C GLN A 67 -6.22 5.24 8.60
N GLN A 68 -4.98 4.72 8.64
CA GLN A 68 -3.81 5.50 9.04
C GLN A 68 -3.48 6.59 8.00
N VAL A 69 -3.60 6.26 6.71
CA VAL A 69 -3.46 7.25 5.62
C VAL A 69 -4.55 8.31 5.71
N ALA A 70 -5.81 7.90 5.85
CA ALA A 70 -6.94 8.83 5.98
C ALA A 70 -6.78 9.78 7.18
N LYS A 71 -6.31 9.27 8.34
CA LYS A 71 -6.01 10.09 9.52
C LYS A 71 -4.89 11.09 9.24
N ARG A 72 -3.81 10.67 8.57
CA ARG A 72 -2.68 11.56 8.23
C ARG A 72 -3.11 12.74 7.35
N TYR A 73 -4.01 12.49 6.40
CA TYR A 73 -4.48 13.51 5.44
C TYR A 73 -5.82 14.15 5.81
N ALA A 74 -6.34 13.93 7.01
CA ALA A 74 -7.66 14.41 7.42
C ALA A 74 -7.83 15.93 7.30
N GLY A 75 -6.76 16.71 7.46
CA GLY A 75 -6.78 18.17 7.30
C GLY A 75 -7.20 18.64 5.89
N TRP A 76 -6.97 17.83 4.86
CA TRP A 76 -7.39 18.14 3.49
C TRP A 76 -8.90 18.01 3.27
N ASN A 77 -9.60 17.30 4.15
CA ASN A 77 -11.06 17.22 4.15
C ASN A 77 -11.71 18.43 4.85
N GLY A 78 -10.92 19.27 5.52
CA GLY A 78 -11.38 20.52 6.12
C GLY A 78 -11.66 21.60 5.08
N GLU A 79 -12.29 22.69 5.52
CA GLU A 79 -12.71 23.80 4.65
C GLU A 79 -11.56 24.39 3.81
N LEU A 80 -10.45 24.77 4.45
CA LEU A 80 -9.28 25.31 3.77
C LEU A 80 -8.70 24.30 2.77
N GLY A 81 -8.54 23.05 3.17
CA GLY A 81 -8.02 21.98 2.31
C GLY A 81 -8.88 21.78 1.05
N GLN A 82 -10.20 21.78 1.20
CA GLN A 82 -11.13 21.67 0.08
C GLN A 82 -11.12 22.90 -0.83
N GLN A 83 -11.01 24.11 -0.29
CA GLN A 83 -10.87 25.32 -1.09
C GLN A 83 -9.59 25.30 -1.93
N ILE A 84 -8.48 24.80 -1.36
CA ILE A 84 -7.21 24.60 -2.07
C ILE A 84 -7.37 23.56 -3.19
N LEU A 85 -7.88 22.37 -2.87
CA LEU A 85 -8.03 21.27 -3.83
C LEU A 85 -8.96 21.60 -5.00
N GLN A 86 -9.96 22.44 -4.76
CA GLN A 86 -10.90 22.90 -5.78
C GLN A 86 -10.39 24.12 -6.57
N GLY A 87 -9.18 24.60 -6.29
CA GLY A 87 -8.58 25.76 -6.97
C GLY A 87 -9.28 27.08 -6.68
N LYS A 88 -10.00 27.19 -5.55
CA LYS A 88 -10.75 28.39 -5.16
C LYS A 88 -9.91 29.47 -4.51
N LEU A 89 -8.68 29.15 -4.09
CA LEU A 89 -7.75 30.08 -3.46
C LEU A 89 -6.54 30.32 -4.36
N SER A 90 -6.21 31.60 -4.54
CA SER A 90 -4.95 32.00 -5.17
C SER A 90 -3.79 31.89 -4.18
N LEU A 91 -2.56 31.90 -4.68
CA LEU A 91 -1.36 31.93 -3.84
C LEU A 91 -1.34 33.16 -2.91
N GLU A 92 -1.84 34.31 -3.39
CA GLU A 92 -1.91 35.54 -2.59
C GLU A 92 -2.92 35.43 -1.44
N ALA A 93 -4.10 34.83 -1.69
CA ALA A 93 -5.08 34.58 -0.65
C ALA A 93 -4.55 33.59 0.41
N LEU A 94 -3.79 32.58 0.00
CA LEU A 94 -3.15 31.62 0.91
C LEU A 94 -2.06 32.27 1.77
N ALA A 95 -1.24 33.14 1.18
CA ALA A 95 -0.21 33.89 1.91
C ALA A 95 -0.85 34.77 3.00
N GLN A 96 -1.88 35.56 2.63
CA GLN A 96 -2.62 36.36 3.60
C GLN A 96 -3.27 35.52 4.69
N HIS A 97 -3.87 34.38 4.34
CA HIS A 97 -4.47 33.48 5.32
C HIS A 97 -3.44 32.96 6.33
N ALA A 98 -2.25 32.56 5.86
CA ALA A 98 -1.18 32.07 6.72
C ALA A 98 -0.65 33.15 7.68
N GLU A 99 -0.50 34.39 7.21
CA GLU A 99 -0.08 35.52 8.02
C GLU A 99 -1.14 35.92 9.05
N GLN A 100 -2.40 36.06 8.64
CA GLN A 100 -3.51 36.49 9.50
C GLN A 100 -3.80 35.49 10.61
N GLN A 101 -3.73 34.19 10.31
CA GLN A 101 -3.98 33.13 11.28
C GLN A 101 -2.74 32.75 12.09
N VAL A 102 -1.58 33.36 11.80
CA VAL A 102 -0.28 33.03 12.42
C VAL A 102 -0.07 31.50 12.40
N LEU A 103 -0.24 30.90 11.22
CA LEU A 103 -0.21 29.44 11.09
C LEU A 103 1.15 28.89 11.54
N ALA A 104 1.13 28.05 12.57
CA ALA A 104 2.28 27.29 13.06
C ALA A 104 2.02 25.78 12.90
N PRO A 105 2.03 25.25 11.66
CA PRO A 105 1.72 23.85 11.42
C PRO A 105 2.77 22.95 12.08
N GLN A 106 2.29 21.93 12.79
CA GLN A 106 3.15 20.90 13.37
C GLN A 106 3.14 19.66 12.48
N HIS A 107 4.32 19.13 12.21
CA HIS A 107 4.43 17.90 11.43
C HIS A 107 3.90 16.70 12.24
N ALA A 108 3.04 15.91 11.62
CA ALA A 108 2.55 14.66 12.20
C ALA A 108 3.54 13.52 11.96
N SER A 109 3.83 12.73 13.01
CA SER A 109 4.69 11.54 12.88
C SER A 109 4.15 10.58 11.82
N GLY A 110 5.07 9.96 11.06
CA GLY A 110 4.74 8.94 10.07
C GLY A 110 4.43 7.57 10.70
N HIS A 111 4.85 7.35 11.94
CA HIS A 111 4.68 6.08 12.66
C HIS A 111 5.14 4.84 11.87
N GLN A 112 6.24 4.96 11.12
CA GLN A 112 6.69 3.93 10.18
C GLN A 112 6.87 2.56 10.86
N GLU A 113 7.59 2.50 11.97
CA GLU A 113 7.88 1.25 12.68
C GLU A 113 6.59 0.60 13.20
N LYS A 114 5.60 1.41 13.60
CA LYS A 114 4.28 0.91 14.02
C LYS A 114 3.53 0.27 12.85
N LEU A 115 3.61 0.87 11.66
CA LEU A 115 2.96 0.39 10.45
C LEU A 115 3.66 -0.87 9.91
N GLU A 116 4.99 -0.93 9.95
CA GLU A 116 5.76 -2.14 9.63
C GLU A 116 5.38 -3.29 10.59
N ASN A 117 5.27 -3.01 11.89
CA ASN A 117 4.79 -3.99 12.87
C ASN A 117 3.33 -4.41 12.67
N LEU A 118 2.51 -3.57 12.05
CA LEU A 118 1.14 -3.93 11.67
C LEU A 118 1.15 -4.89 10.48
N VAL A 119 1.96 -4.60 9.44
CA VAL A 119 2.14 -5.50 8.29
C VAL A 119 2.69 -6.85 8.75
N ASN A 120 3.68 -6.88 9.64
CA ASN A 120 4.22 -8.12 10.20
C ASN A 120 3.17 -8.96 10.94
N ARG A 121 2.23 -8.33 11.65
CA ARG A 121 1.10 -9.03 12.25
C ARG A 121 0.19 -9.67 11.21
N TYR A 122 0.03 -9.07 10.03
CA TYR A 122 -0.70 -9.68 8.93
C TYR A 122 0.09 -10.80 8.21
N LEU A 123 1.42 -10.82 8.31
CA LEU A 123 2.23 -11.86 7.67
C LEU A 123 2.38 -13.10 8.54
N PHE A 124 2.51 -12.91 9.86
CA PHE A 124 2.92 -13.96 10.78
C PHE A 124 1.94 -14.19 11.96
N GLY A 125 0.93 -13.34 12.10
CA GLY A 125 -0.15 -13.45 13.10
C GLY A 125 -1.45 -13.98 12.52
#